data_AF-S4PBT4-F1
#
_entry.id   AF-S4PBT4-F1
#
_cell.length_a   1.000
_cell.length_b   1.000
_cell.length_c   1.000
_cell.angle_alpha   90.00
_cell.angle_beta   90.00
_cell.angle_gamma   90.00
#
_symmetry.space_group_name_H-M   'P 1'
#
loop_
_entity.id
_entity.type
_entity.pdbx_description
1 polymer ?
#
loop_
_entity_poly.entity_id
_entity_poly.type
_entity_poly.pdbx_seq_one_letter_code
_entity_poly.pdbx_strand_id
1 'polypeptide(L)'
;MKIETLVFVVWLVRGHSTEAMRPHVAALLPAVLACVHDSFYKVTAEALRVLQTLVKVMRPLENIENIQGEVEPPAEELQRFVPAMYECTLVRLRATDMDQEVKERAIAACGQLICHFGDYLENELPVCLPIFLERLRNEITRLTTVKALTKIASSPLRIDLRPILSDAVPILGSFLRKNQRALKLSTLVLLDTLVQNYSNAISIELLSRVLMEVPALVCEADLHCAQTALALVKCACER
;
A
#
# COMPACT_ATOMS: atom_id res chain seq x y z
N MET A 1 16.77 -20.69 -11.62
CA MET A 1 15.48 -21.41 -11.78
C MET A 1 14.39 -20.90 -10.85
N LYS A 2 14.59 -20.80 -9.52
CA LYS A 2 13.55 -20.29 -8.59
C LYS A 2 13.01 -18.90 -9.00
N ILE A 3 13.90 -17.98 -9.36
CA ILE A 3 13.54 -16.61 -9.75
C ILE A 3 12.64 -16.63 -10.99
N GLU A 4 13.05 -17.35 -12.03
CA GLU A 4 12.31 -17.45 -13.29
C GLU A 4 10.94 -18.10 -13.08
N THR A 5 10.85 -19.10 -12.19
CA THR A 5 9.57 -19.70 -11.79
C THR A 5 8.66 -18.71 -11.08
N LEU A 6 9.18 -17.93 -10.12
CA LEU A 6 8.39 -16.91 -9.42
C LEU A 6 7.91 -15.81 -10.39
N VAL A 7 8.79 -15.38 -11.30
CA VAL A 7 8.43 -14.44 -12.37
C VAL A 7 7.32 -15.02 -13.24
N PHE A 8 7.43 -16.27 -13.65
CA PHE A 8 6.38 -16.96 -14.42
C PHE A 8 5.06 -17.00 -13.65
N VAL A 9 5.06 -17.31 -12.35
CA VAL A 9 3.85 -17.32 -11.53
C VAL A 9 3.18 -15.95 -11.51
N VAL A 10 3.94 -14.85 -11.41
CA VAL A 10 3.37 -13.49 -11.49
C VAL A 10 2.63 -13.28 -12.82
N TRP A 11 3.22 -13.70 -13.94
CA TRP A 11 2.60 -13.58 -15.26
C TRP A 11 1.38 -14.49 -15.41
N LEU A 12 1.47 -15.73 -14.93
CA LEU A 12 0.38 -16.69 -14.94
C LEU A 12 -0.83 -16.14 -14.18
N VAL A 13 -0.62 -15.61 -12.98
CA VAL A 13 -1.67 -15.03 -12.13
C VAL A 13 -2.30 -13.80 -12.78
N ARG A 14 -1.51 -12.93 -13.40
CA ARG A 14 -2.01 -11.72 -14.08
C ARG A 14 -2.70 -11.99 -15.41
N GLY A 15 -2.34 -13.09 -16.07
CA GLY A 15 -2.90 -13.47 -17.38
C GLY A 15 -4.27 -14.14 -17.33
N HIS A 16 -4.76 -14.50 -16.14
CA HIS A 16 -6.02 -15.22 -15.95
C HIS A 16 -6.98 -14.43 -15.07
N SER A 17 -8.27 -14.73 -15.16
CA SER A 17 -9.27 -14.17 -14.25
C SER A 17 -9.04 -14.65 -12.81
N THR A 18 -9.48 -13.85 -11.84
CA THR A 18 -9.37 -14.17 -10.42
C THR A 18 -10.11 -15.46 -10.08
N GLU A 19 -11.28 -15.68 -10.68
CA GLU A 19 -12.08 -16.91 -10.54
C GLU A 19 -11.33 -18.15 -11.03
N ALA A 20 -10.66 -18.07 -12.19
CA ALA A 20 -9.89 -19.18 -12.74
C ALA A 20 -8.65 -19.51 -11.90
N MET A 21 -8.01 -18.49 -11.31
CA MET A 21 -6.79 -18.67 -10.53
C MET A 21 -7.04 -19.10 -9.08
N ARG A 22 -8.20 -18.74 -8.51
CA ARG A 22 -8.54 -18.98 -7.09
C ARG A 22 -8.35 -20.43 -6.63
N PRO A 23 -8.76 -21.48 -7.38
CA PRO A 23 -8.59 -22.87 -6.97
C PRO A 23 -7.12 -23.29 -6.82
N HIS A 24 -6.19 -22.61 -7.49
CA HIS A 24 -4.77 -22.94 -7.49
C HIS A 24 -3.98 -22.22 -6.38
N VAL A 25 -4.57 -21.20 -5.74
CA VAL A 25 -3.86 -20.36 -4.76
C VAL A 25 -3.39 -21.17 -3.55
N ALA A 26 -4.24 -22.07 -3.02
CA ALA A 26 -3.92 -22.90 -1.86
C ALA A 26 -2.70 -23.80 -2.12
N ALA A 27 -2.52 -24.29 -3.35
CA ALA A 27 -1.38 -25.11 -3.74
C ALA A 27 -0.09 -24.28 -3.91
N LEU A 28 -0.20 -23.02 -4.34
CA LEU A 28 0.94 -22.14 -4.59
C LEU A 28 1.47 -21.48 -3.31
N LEU A 29 0.58 -21.09 -2.39
CA LEU A 29 0.92 -20.29 -1.21
C LEU A 29 2.04 -20.89 -0.35
N PRO A 30 2.02 -22.19 0.03
CA PRO A 30 3.08 -22.76 0.86
C PRO A 30 4.48 -22.60 0.25
N ALA A 31 4.62 -22.84 -1.05
CA ALA A 31 5.89 -22.71 -1.76
C ALA A 31 6.34 -21.24 -1.86
N VAL A 32 5.41 -20.31 -2.09
CA VAL A 32 5.69 -18.88 -2.13
C VAL A 32 6.15 -18.38 -0.75
N LEU A 33 5.45 -18.77 0.32
CA LEU A 33 5.80 -18.41 1.70
C LEU A 33 7.19 -18.93 2.07
N ALA A 34 7.53 -20.17 1.70
CA ALA A 34 8.88 -20.70 1.89
C ALA A 34 9.94 -19.86 1.14
N CYS A 35 9.63 -19.39 -0.08
CA CYS A 35 10.54 -18.55 -0.86
C CYS A 35 10.71 -17.13 -0.27
N VAL A 36 9.74 -16.61 0.49
CA VAL A 36 9.90 -15.35 1.24
C VAL A 36 10.97 -15.47 2.33
N HIS A 37 11.23 -16.67 2.82
CA HIS A 37 12.29 -16.96 3.80
C HIS A 37 13.63 -17.37 3.18
N ASP A 38 13.76 -17.34 1.85
CA ASP A 38 15.00 -17.71 1.16
C ASP A 38 16.17 -16.79 1.58
N SER A 39 17.38 -17.35 1.60
CA SER A 39 18.59 -16.62 1.96
C SER A 39 19.00 -15.63 0.86
N PHE A 40 18.60 -15.87 -0.39
CA PHE A 40 18.92 -14.99 -1.50
C PHE A 40 17.87 -13.91 -1.70
N TYR A 41 18.29 -12.65 -1.60
CA TYR A 41 17.40 -11.49 -1.61
C TYR A 41 16.52 -11.40 -2.87
N LYS A 42 17.04 -11.77 -4.05
CA LYS A 42 16.25 -11.75 -5.29
C LYS A 42 15.10 -12.74 -5.29
N VAL A 43 15.30 -13.92 -4.69
CA VAL A 43 14.21 -14.89 -4.52
C VAL A 43 13.17 -14.33 -3.56
N THR A 44 13.60 -13.72 -2.45
CA THR A 44 12.70 -13.07 -1.50
C THR A 44 11.90 -11.94 -2.16
N ALA A 45 12.55 -11.07 -2.93
CA ALA A 45 11.91 -9.94 -3.63
C ALA A 45 10.83 -10.42 -4.60
N GLU A 46 11.14 -11.45 -5.40
CA GLU A 46 10.18 -12.04 -6.34
C GLU A 46 9.05 -12.79 -5.63
N ALA A 47 9.34 -13.49 -4.52
CA ALA A 47 8.31 -14.16 -3.73
C ALA A 47 7.31 -13.16 -3.12
N LEU A 48 7.80 -12.03 -2.59
CA LEU A 48 6.95 -10.93 -2.11
C LEU A 48 6.12 -10.29 -3.24
N ARG A 49 6.64 -10.29 -4.47
CA ARG A 49 5.89 -9.84 -5.65
C ARG A 49 4.77 -10.82 -6.03
N VAL A 50 5.03 -12.12 -5.98
CA VAL A 50 4.00 -13.16 -6.16
C VAL A 50 2.94 -13.04 -5.07
N LEU A 51 3.35 -12.87 -3.81
CA LEU A 51 2.43 -12.72 -2.69
C LEU A 51 1.45 -11.55 -2.89
N GLN A 52 1.94 -10.38 -3.36
CA GLN A 52 1.09 -9.25 -3.74
C GLN A 52 0.04 -9.60 -4.78
N THR A 53 0.39 -10.40 -5.79
CA THR A 53 -0.57 -10.80 -6.82
C THR A 53 -1.58 -11.80 -6.30
N LEU A 54 -1.17 -12.75 -5.45
CA LEU A 54 -2.07 -13.74 -4.87
C LEU A 54 -3.08 -13.11 -3.90
N VAL A 55 -2.67 -12.12 -3.10
CA VAL A 55 -3.58 -11.34 -2.23
C VAL A 55 -4.79 -10.81 -3.01
N LYS A 56 -4.56 -10.25 -4.20
CA LYS A 56 -5.63 -9.72 -5.06
C LYS A 56 -6.55 -10.79 -5.61
N VAL A 57 -6.02 -11.98 -5.91
CA VAL A 57 -6.80 -13.13 -6.39
C VAL A 57 -7.68 -13.69 -5.27
N MET A 58 -7.13 -13.80 -4.05
CA MET A 58 -7.83 -14.33 -2.88
C MET A 58 -9.04 -13.47 -2.52
N ARG A 59 -8.92 -12.14 -2.62
CA ARG A 59 -10.01 -11.21 -2.33
C ARG A 59 -9.96 -10.00 -3.26
N PRO A 60 -10.62 -10.02 -4.42
CA PRO A 60 -10.55 -8.91 -5.38
C PRO A 60 -11.39 -7.70 -4.93
N LEU A 61 -10.75 -6.68 -4.36
CA LEU A 61 -11.43 -5.47 -3.89
C LEU A 61 -11.43 -4.30 -4.89
N GLU A 62 -10.61 -4.37 -5.95
CA GLU A 62 -10.39 -3.26 -6.89
C GLU A 62 -11.60 -2.98 -7.82
N ASN A 63 -12.61 -3.87 -7.84
CA ASN A 63 -13.80 -3.73 -8.70
C ASN A 63 -15.05 -3.23 -7.95
N ILE A 64 -14.93 -2.91 -6.66
CA ILE A 64 -16.10 -2.63 -5.79
C ILE A 64 -16.66 -1.21 -5.99
N GLU A 65 -15.94 -0.31 -6.65
CA GLU A 65 -16.44 1.06 -6.94
C GLU A 65 -17.75 1.09 -7.76
N ASN A 66 -18.11 -0.02 -8.43
CA ASN A 66 -19.32 -0.14 -9.24
C ASN A 66 -20.44 -0.99 -8.61
N ILE A 67 -20.23 -1.56 -7.43
CA ILE A 67 -21.19 -2.50 -6.83
C ILE A 67 -21.54 -2.00 -5.43
N GLN A 68 -22.79 -1.59 -5.25
CA GLN A 68 -23.43 -1.34 -3.94
C GLN A 68 -23.56 -2.65 -3.13
N GLY A 69 -22.56 -3.52 -3.19
CA GLY A 69 -22.54 -4.85 -2.59
C GLY A 69 -21.64 -4.86 -1.37
N GLU A 70 -22.00 -5.72 -0.42
CA GLU A 70 -21.15 -6.04 0.72
C GLU A 70 -19.81 -6.61 0.24
N VAL A 71 -18.72 -6.26 0.91
CA VAL A 71 -17.40 -6.77 0.58
C VAL A 71 -17.34 -8.26 0.89
N GLU A 72 -17.40 -9.10 -0.14
CA GLU A 72 -17.42 -10.55 0.03
C GLU A 72 -16.19 -11.03 0.83
N PRO A 73 -16.40 -11.95 1.80
CA PRO A 73 -15.29 -12.57 2.50
C PRO A 73 -14.50 -13.47 1.53
N PRO A 74 -13.17 -13.57 1.72
CA PRO A 74 -12.36 -14.57 1.02
C PRO A 74 -12.87 -16.00 1.30
N ALA A 75 -12.57 -16.96 0.42
CA ALA A 75 -12.90 -18.37 0.66
C ALA A 75 -12.26 -18.87 1.97
N GLU A 76 -13.00 -19.63 2.78
CA GLU A 76 -12.55 -20.10 4.12
C GLU A 76 -11.22 -20.86 4.08
N GLU A 77 -10.99 -21.65 3.03
CA GLU A 77 -9.71 -22.34 2.84
C GLU A 77 -8.54 -21.36 2.71
N LEU A 78 -8.75 -20.22 2.05
CA LEU A 78 -7.72 -19.22 1.81
C LEU A 78 -7.51 -18.30 3.02
N GLN A 79 -8.54 -18.11 3.85
CA GLN A 79 -8.47 -17.31 5.09
C GLN A 79 -7.38 -17.79 6.04
N ARG A 80 -7.19 -19.11 6.16
CA ARG A 80 -6.18 -19.71 7.07
C ARG A 80 -4.74 -19.26 6.77
N PHE A 81 -4.47 -18.78 5.56
CA PHE A 81 -3.13 -18.33 5.18
C PHE A 81 -2.87 -16.87 5.58
N VAL A 82 -3.89 -16.07 5.89
CA VAL A 82 -3.74 -14.64 6.19
C VAL A 82 -2.74 -14.37 7.32
N PRO A 83 -2.78 -15.08 8.48
CA PRO A 83 -1.80 -14.89 9.55
C PRO A 83 -0.37 -15.20 9.09
N ALA A 84 -0.16 -16.31 8.38
CA ALA A 84 1.17 -16.69 7.90
C ALA A 84 1.73 -15.70 6.84
N MET A 85 0.86 -15.17 5.98
CA MET A 85 1.21 -14.13 5.01
C MET A 85 1.59 -12.81 5.71
N TYR A 86 0.88 -12.46 6.78
CA TYR A 86 1.19 -11.29 7.59
C TYR A 86 2.54 -11.46 8.30
N GLU A 87 2.74 -12.56 9.01
CA GLU A 87 3.96 -12.83 9.77
C GLU A 87 5.21 -12.80 8.86
N CYS A 88 5.17 -13.50 7.72
CA CYS A 88 6.32 -13.55 6.81
C CYS A 88 6.65 -12.16 6.24
N THR A 89 5.63 -11.36 5.93
CA THR A 89 5.81 -10.02 5.39
C THR A 89 6.29 -9.05 6.46
N LEU A 90 5.77 -9.17 7.69
CA LEU A 90 6.14 -8.34 8.83
C LEU A 90 7.62 -8.50 9.17
N VAL A 91 8.14 -9.72 9.16
CA VAL A 91 9.58 -9.99 9.38
C VAL A 91 10.43 -9.21 8.37
N ARG A 92 10.04 -9.21 7.10
CA ARG A 92 10.74 -8.47 6.04
C ARG A 92 10.55 -6.95 6.14
N LEU A 93 9.38 -6.49 6.58
CA LEU A 93 9.07 -5.07 6.77
C LEU A 93 9.89 -4.45 7.91
N ARG A 94 10.07 -5.19 9.02
CA ARG A 94 10.84 -4.74 10.19
C ARG A 94 12.33 -4.66 9.91
N ALA A 95 12.85 -5.54 9.07
CA ALA A 95 14.28 -5.63 8.81
C ALA A 95 14.85 -4.29 8.30
N THR A 96 15.91 -3.83 8.95
CA THR A 96 16.61 -2.58 8.61
C THR A 96 17.80 -2.82 7.70
N ASP A 97 18.46 -3.98 7.84
CA ASP A 97 19.63 -4.37 7.05
C ASP A 97 19.27 -5.44 6.02
N MET A 98 18.60 -5.00 4.96
CA MET A 98 18.32 -5.82 3.78
C MET A 98 18.53 -4.99 2.52
N ASP A 99 18.67 -5.71 1.42
CA ASP A 99 18.68 -5.14 0.07
C ASP A 99 17.47 -4.22 -0.17
N GLN A 100 17.70 -3.12 -0.86
CA GLN A 100 16.69 -2.10 -1.14
C GLN A 100 15.47 -2.71 -1.85
N GLU A 101 15.70 -3.63 -2.79
CA GLU A 101 14.62 -4.28 -3.54
C GLU A 101 13.68 -5.04 -2.60
N VAL A 102 14.23 -5.77 -1.64
CA VAL A 102 13.42 -6.52 -0.67
C VAL A 102 12.65 -5.58 0.25
N LYS A 103 13.25 -4.48 0.69
CA LYS A 103 12.57 -3.46 1.52
C LYS A 103 11.36 -2.88 0.80
N GLU A 104 11.53 -2.46 -0.45
CA GLU A 104 10.44 -1.90 -1.25
C GLU A 104 9.36 -2.94 -1.52
N ARG A 105 9.74 -4.19 -1.83
CA ARG A 105 8.79 -5.30 -2.03
C ARG A 105 8.03 -5.66 -0.75
N ALA A 106 8.67 -5.60 0.42
CA ALA A 106 8.03 -5.86 1.69
C ALA A 106 7.00 -4.79 2.05
N ILE A 107 7.33 -3.51 1.85
CA ILE A 107 6.39 -2.38 2.04
C ILE A 107 5.18 -2.54 1.11
N ALA A 108 5.42 -2.82 -0.16
CA ALA A 108 4.34 -3.01 -1.13
C ALA A 108 3.49 -4.25 -0.82
N ALA A 109 4.09 -5.36 -0.39
CA ALA A 109 3.39 -6.58 0.00
C ALA A 109 2.54 -6.39 1.25
N CYS A 110 3.10 -5.77 2.29
CA CYS A 110 2.36 -5.51 3.51
C CYS A 110 1.20 -4.54 3.25
N GLY A 111 1.44 -3.49 2.45
CA GLY A 111 0.39 -2.54 2.10
C GLY A 111 -0.74 -3.18 1.29
N GLN A 112 -0.42 -4.09 0.37
CA GLN A 112 -1.44 -4.86 -0.36
C GLN A 112 -2.21 -5.79 0.56
N LEU A 113 -1.52 -6.47 1.49
CA LEU A 113 -2.15 -7.38 2.45
C LEU A 113 -3.12 -6.62 3.35
N ILE A 114 -2.69 -5.51 3.96
CA ILE A 114 -3.53 -4.66 4.79
C ILE A 114 -4.72 -4.13 3.99
N CYS A 115 -4.49 -3.63 2.77
CA CYS A 115 -5.55 -3.14 1.89
C CYS A 115 -6.68 -4.19 1.65
N HIS A 116 -6.34 -5.48 1.55
CA HIS A 116 -7.29 -6.55 1.22
C HIS A 116 -7.80 -7.37 2.40
N PHE A 117 -7.08 -7.37 3.52
CA PHE A 117 -7.37 -8.22 4.68
C PHE A 117 -7.26 -7.45 6.00
N GLY A 118 -7.34 -6.12 5.97
CA GLY A 118 -7.21 -5.28 7.17
C GLY A 118 -8.26 -5.57 8.24
N ASP A 119 -9.46 -6.01 7.84
CA ASP A 119 -10.55 -6.51 8.69
C ASP A 119 -10.22 -7.85 9.38
N TYR A 120 -9.30 -8.64 8.83
CA TYR A 120 -8.76 -9.85 9.48
C TYR A 120 -7.46 -9.58 10.25
N LEU A 121 -6.93 -8.35 10.17
CA LEU A 121 -5.62 -7.97 10.69
C LEU A 121 -5.71 -6.80 11.70
N GLU A 122 -6.88 -6.58 12.30
CA GLU A 122 -7.12 -5.43 13.18
C GLU A 122 -6.19 -5.40 14.41
N ASN A 123 -5.86 -6.58 14.95
CA ASN A 123 -4.95 -6.72 16.11
C ASN A 123 -3.49 -6.46 15.72
N GLU A 124 -3.18 -6.58 14.44
CA GLU A 124 -1.87 -6.44 13.84
C GLU A 124 -1.58 -4.99 13.41
N LEU A 125 -2.64 -4.20 13.11
CA LEU A 125 -2.51 -2.80 12.70
C LEU A 125 -1.69 -1.93 13.67
N PRO A 126 -1.87 -1.99 15.01
CA PRO A 126 -1.07 -1.21 15.96
C PRO A 126 0.43 -1.51 15.87
N VAL A 127 0.80 -2.68 15.37
CA VAL A 127 2.19 -3.11 15.21
C VAL A 127 2.76 -2.67 13.87
N CYS A 128 2.02 -2.82 12.77
CA CYS A 128 2.55 -2.55 11.44
C CYS A 128 2.50 -1.06 11.06
N LEU A 129 1.48 -0.30 11.47
CA LEU A 129 1.32 1.10 11.09
C LEU A 129 2.48 2.00 11.56
N PRO A 130 3.01 1.88 12.80
CA PRO A 130 4.21 2.62 13.20
C PRO A 130 5.43 2.32 12.31
N ILE A 131 5.57 1.07 11.84
CA ILE A 131 6.67 0.71 10.93
C ILE A 131 6.48 1.41 9.57
N PHE A 132 5.26 1.50 9.04
CA PHE A 132 5.00 2.33 7.85
C PHE A 132 5.41 3.78 8.08
N LEU A 133 5.13 4.35 9.25
CA LEU A 133 5.54 5.71 9.57
C LEU A 133 7.07 5.87 9.60
N GLU A 134 7.81 4.91 10.15
CA GLU A 134 9.27 4.89 10.08
C GLU A 134 9.77 4.80 8.62
N ARG A 135 9.19 3.90 7.81
CA ARG A 135 9.52 3.78 6.39
C ARG A 135 9.09 4.99 5.57
N LEU A 136 8.15 5.80 6.05
CA LEU A 136 7.77 7.07 5.46
C LEU A 136 8.87 8.12 5.71
N ARG A 137 9.45 8.16 6.92
CA ARG A 137 10.52 9.09 7.27
C ARG A 137 11.84 8.80 6.55
N ASN A 138 12.05 7.54 6.14
CA ASN A 138 13.28 7.13 5.47
C ASN A 138 13.29 7.51 3.97
N GLU A 139 14.36 8.19 3.54
CA GLU A 139 14.53 8.71 2.18
C GLU A 139 14.49 7.64 1.07
N ILE A 140 15.03 6.46 1.34
CA ILE A 140 15.09 5.36 0.37
C ILE A 140 13.68 4.78 0.17
N THR A 141 12.90 4.65 1.25
CA THR A 141 11.63 3.94 1.20
C THR A 141 10.40 4.83 1.07
N ARG A 142 10.49 6.14 1.32
CA ARG A 142 9.33 7.04 1.40
C ARG A 142 8.40 7.00 0.20
N LEU A 143 8.92 6.93 -1.03
CA LEU A 143 8.06 6.86 -2.23
C LEU A 143 7.22 5.59 -2.25
N THR A 144 7.83 4.44 -1.95
CA THR A 144 7.13 3.16 -1.91
C THR A 144 6.13 3.12 -0.76
N THR A 145 6.47 3.70 0.38
CA THR A 145 5.57 3.83 1.53
C THR A 145 4.36 4.71 1.21
N VAL A 146 4.54 5.84 0.54
CA VAL A 146 3.43 6.71 0.09
C VAL A 146 2.45 5.92 -0.79
N LYS A 147 2.97 5.17 -1.77
CA LYS A 147 2.13 4.34 -2.65
C LYS A 147 1.39 3.24 -1.90
N ALA A 148 2.05 2.61 -0.93
CA ALA A 148 1.42 1.57 -0.10
C ALA A 148 0.32 2.14 0.80
N LEU A 149 0.58 3.26 1.48
CA LEU A 149 -0.43 3.97 2.28
C LEU A 149 -1.60 4.45 1.43
N THR A 150 -1.37 4.83 0.17
CA THR A 150 -2.46 5.21 -0.75
C THR A 150 -3.42 4.04 -0.98
N LYS A 151 -2.88 2.84 -1.20
CA LYS A 151 -3.70 1.62 -1.33
C LYS A 151 -4.46 1.27 -0.06
N ILE A 152 -3.83 1.43 1.10
CA ILE A 152 -4.50 1.16 2.39
C ILE A 152 -5.63 2.17 2.60
N ALA A 153 -5.36 3.46 2.38
CA ALA A 153 -6.32 4.55 2.57
C ALA A 153 -7.49 4.52 1.58
N SER A 154 -7.30 3.95 0.39
CA SER A 154 -8.36 3.76 -0.62
C SER A 154 -9.12 2.44 -0.45
N SER A 155 -8.73 1.58 0.49
CA SER A 155 -9.39 0.30 0.68
C SER A 155 -10.88 0.48 1.02
N PRO A 156 -11.79 -0.27 0.38
CA PRO A 156 -13.21 -0.24 0.73
C PRO A 156 -13.48 -0.78 2.15
N LEU A 157 -12.51 -1.46 2.77
CA LEU A 157 -12.60 -1.99 4.13
C LEU A 157 -12.52 -0.90 5.22
N ARG A 158 -12.26 0.37 4.85
CA ARG A 158 -12.17 1.50 5.81
C ARG A 158 -11.22 1.25 6.98
N ILE A 159 -10.03 0.76 6.66
CA ILE A 159 -8.97 0.40 7.61
C ILE A 159 -8.62 1.61 8.49
N ASP A 160 -8.50 1.41 9.80
CA ASP A 160 -8.24 2.52 10.71
C ASP A 160 -6.79 3.02 10.62
N LEU A 161 -6.59 4.14 9.93
CA LEU A 161 -5.30 4.83 9.82
C LEU A 161 -5.09 5.92 10.88
N ARG A 162 -6.11 6.25 11.70
CA ARG A 162 -6.06 7.32 12.71
C ARG A 162 -4.80 7.30 13.57
N PRO A 163 -4.26 6.14 14.00
CA PRO A 163 -3.09 6.10 14.88
C PRO A 163 -1.82 6.75 14.31
N ILE A 164 -1.69 6.91 12.99
CA ILE A 164 -0.49 7.48 12.34
C ILE A 164 -0.73 8.81 11.64
N LEU A 165 -1.97 9.28 11.49
CA LEU A 165 -2.27 10.45 10.65
C LEU A 165 -1.68 11.75 11.19
N SER A 166 -1.66 11.95 12.51
CA SER A 166 -1.11 13.15 13.14
C SER A 166 0.36 13.37 12.80
N ASP A 167 1.12 12.29 12.62
CA ASP A 167 2.53 12.33 12.23
C ASP A 167 2.73 12.24 10.72
N ALA A 168 1.96 11.40 10.04
CA ALA A 168 2.11 11.16 8.61
C ALA A 168 1.78 12.40 7.79
N VAL A 169 0.69 13.12 8.09
CA VAL A 169 0.22 14.27 7.30
C VAL A 169 1.27 15.40 7.24
N PRO A 170 1.90 15.84 8.35
CA PRO A 170 3.02 16.78 8.31
C PRO A 170 4.22 16.30 7.47
N ILE A 171 4.58 15.02 7.59
CA ILE A 171 5.68 14.42 6.81
C ILE A 171 5.36 14.49 5.31
N LEU A 172 4.13 14.15 4.93
CA LEU A 172 3.64 14.24 3.56
C LEU A 172 3.67 15.68 3.04
N GLY A 173 3.20 16.66 3.83
CA GLY A 173 3.32 18.07 3.47
C GLY A 173 4.77 18.47 3.16
N SER A 174 5.73 18.01 3.96
CA SER A 174 7.15 18.28 3.72
C SER A 174 7.69 17.70 2.40
N PHE A 175 7.08 16.63 1.87
CA PHE A 175 7.50 16.02 0.61
C PHE A 175 7.13 16.86 -0.61
N LEU A 176 6.11 17.70 -0.51
CA LEU A 176 5.69 18.61 -1.59
C LEU A 176 6.80 19.63 -1.94
N ARG A 177 7.64 19.99 -0.96
CA ARG A 177 8.81 20.86 -1.14
C ARG A 177 10.02 20.17 -1.78
N LYS A 178 10.05 18.83 -1.85
CA LYS A 178 11.24 18.08 -2.33
C LYS A 178 11.34 18.13 -3.85
N ASN A 179 12.55 18.26 -4.39
CA ASN A 179 12.77 18.26 -5.84
C ASN A 179 12.73 16.84 -6.45
N GLN A 180 11.66 16.09 -6.19
CA GLN A 180 11.45 14.73 -6.69
C GLN A 180 10.00 14.60 -7.18
N ARG A 181 9.80 14.78 -8.49
CA ARG A 181 8.46 14.82 -9.12
C ARG A 181 7.58 13.62 -8.76
N ALA A 182 8.12 12.40 -8.86
CA ALA A 182 7.38 11.18 -8.55
C ALA A 182 6.90 11.12 -7.10
N LEU A 183 7.68 11.67 -6.17
CA LEU A 183 7.30 11.77 -4.76
C LEU A 183 6.18 12.79 -4.58
N LYS A 184 6.33 14.01 -5.13
CA LYS A 184 5.28 15.04 -5.05
C LYS A 184 3.93 14.52 -5.54
N LEU A 185 3.89 13.95 -6.74
CA LEU A 185 2.65 13.44 -7.34
C LEU A 185 2.03 12.33 -6.50
N SER A 186 2.83 11.35 -6.07
CA SER A 186 2.32 10.26 -5.21
C SER A 186 1.81 10.79 -3.87
N THR A 187 2.48 11.79 -3.30
CA THR A 187 2.09 12.44 -2.06
C THR A 187 0.78 13.21 -2.19
N LEU A 188 0.58 13.95 -3.29
CA LEU A 188 -0.69 14.64 -3.56
C LEU A 188 -1.85 13.66 -3.66
N VAL A 189 -1.68 12.54 -4.36
CA VAL A 189 -2.69 11.48 -4.47
C VAL A 189 -3.02 10.88 -3.09
N LEU A 190 -2.00 10.59 -2.26
CA LEU A 190 -2.22 10.09 -0.91
C LEU A 190 -2.98 11.12 -0.05
N LEU A 191 -2.57 12.39 -0.07
CA LEU A 191 -3.23 13.44 0.71
C LEU A 191 -4.69 13.60 0.30
N ASP A 192 -4.98 13.58 -1.00
CA ASP A 192 -6.34 13.66 -1.54
C ASP A 192 -7.18 12.47 -1.07
N THR A 193 -6.64 11.25 -1.17
CA THR A 193 -7.28 10.02 -0.66
C THR A 193 -7.56 10.10 0.84
N LEU A 194 -6.60 10.62 1.63
CA LEU A 194 -6.76 10.79 3.07
C LEU A 194 -7.83 11.83 3.42
N VAL A 195 -7.92 12.94 2.68
CA VAL A 195 -8.98 13.94 2.87
C VAL A 195 -10.35 13.32 2.54
N GLN A 196 -10.48 12.58 1.45
CA GLN A 196 -11.74 11.95 1.05
C GLN A 196 -12.23 10.90 2.06
N ASN A 197 -11.33 10.05 2.55
CA ASN A 197 -11.70 8.88 3.34
C ASN A 197 -11.54 9.05 4.86
N TYR A 198 -10.76 10.04 5.30
CA TYR A 198 -10.40 10.24 6.72
C TYR A 198 -10.50 11.71 7.14
N SER A 199 -11.32 12.53 6.46
CA SER A 199 -11.53 13.95 6.77
C SER A 199 -11.72 14.22 8.27
N ASN A 200 -12.58 13.44 8.93
CA ASN A 200 -12.89 13.57 10.35
C ASN A 200 -11.70 13.34 11.29
N ALA A 201 -10.69 12.60 10.83
CA ALA A 201 -9.50 12.28 11.61
C ALA A 201 -8.34 13.29 11.43
N ILE A 202 -8.42 14.15 10.41
CA ILE A 202 -7.38 15.13 10.10
C ILE A 202 -7.82 16.48 10.66
N SER A 203 -7.05 17.12 11.53
CA SER A 203 -7.44 18.45 12.02
C SER A 203 -7.37 19.51 10.91
N ILE A 204 -8.22 20.55 11.00
CA ILE A 204 -8.20 21.68 10.05
C ILE A 204 -6.83 22.37 10.06
N GLU A 205 -6.18 22.45 11.22
CA GLU A 205 -4.84 23.02 11.34
C GLU A 205 -3.78 22.23 10.56
N LEU A 206 -3.80 20.89 10.66
CA LEU A 206 -2.88 20.03 9.90
C LEU A 206 -3.11 20.17 8.40
N LEU A 207 -4.38 20.16 7.97
CA LEU A 207 -4.74 20.31 6.57
C LEU A 207 -4.30 21.68 6.04
N SER A 208 -4.54 22.76 6.79
CA SER A 208 -4.11 24.11 6.43
C SER A 208 -2.60 24.19 6.20
N ARG A 209 -1.78 23.58 7.07
CA ARG A 209 -0.32 23.53 6.90
C ARG A 209 0.11 22.84 5.61
N VAL A 210 -0.60 21.78 5.19
CA VAL A 210 -0.35 21.11 3.91
C VAL A 210 -0.75 22.00 2.73
N LEU A 211 -1.90 22.68 2.82
CA LEU A 211 -2.38 23.57 1.76
C LEU A 211 -1.45 24.78 1.54
N MET A 212 -0.71 25.21 2.56
CA MET A 212 0.32 26.25 2.41
C MET A 212 1.48 25.85 1.47
N GLU A 213 1.64 24.56 1.18
CA GLU A 213 2.64 24.06 0.23
C GLU A 213 2.17 24.10 -1.22
N VAL A 214 0.86 24.16 -1.45
CA VAL A 214 0.25 24.06 -2.79
C VAL A 214 0.64 25.21 -3.72
N PRO A 215 0.73 26.49 -3.30
CA PRO A 215 1.03 27.59 -4.22
C PRO A 215 2.32 27.38 -5.03
N ALA A 216 3.35 26.80 -4.41
CA ALA A 216 4.63 26.52 -5.09
C ALA A 216 4.55 25.37 -6.13
N LEU A 217 3.47 24.58 -6.11
CA LEU A 217 3.21 23.48 -7.04
C LEU A 217 2.37 23.92 -8.25
N VAL A 218 1.68 25.05 -8.15
CA VAL A 218 0.82 25.58 -9.22
C VAL A 218 1.67 26.46 -10.13
N CYS A 219 2.36 25.82 -11.09
CA CYS A 219 3.14 26.52 -12.10
C CYS A 219 3.04 25.83 -13.46
N GLU A 220 3.28 26.60 -14.53
CA GLU A 220 3.17 26.12 -15.92
C GLU A 220 4.23 25.07 -16.29
N ALA A 221 5.30 24.95 -15.49
CA ALA A 221 6.39 24.00 -15.74
C ALA A 221 5.98 22.53 -15.52
N ASP A 222 4.97 22.25 -14.69
CA ASP A 222 4.45 20.90 -14.47
C ASP A 222 2.93 20.92 -14.27
N LEU A 223 2.21 21.07 -15.39
CA LEU A 223 0.74 21.16 -15.41
C LEU A 223 0.05 19.99 -14.70
N HIS A 224 0.62 18.78 -14.76
CA HIS A 224 0.05 17.62 -14.08
C HIS A 224 0.16 17.74 -12.56
N CYS A 225 1.31 18.22 -12.06
CA CYS A 225 1.47 18.51 -10.63
C CYS A 225 0.53 19.64 -10.19
N ALA A 226 0.42 20.70 -10.98
CA ALA A 226 -0.49 21.81 -10.71
C ALA A 226 -1.96 21.34 -10.64
N GLN A 227 -2.42 20.57 -11.63
CA GLN A 227 -3.78 20.00 -11.66
C GLN A 227 -4.06 19.13 -10.43
N THR A 228 -3.13 18.23 -10.09
CA THR A 228 -3.31 17.33 -8.93
C THR A 228 -3.32 18.10 -7.61
N ALA A 229 -2.50 19.15 -7.49
CA ALA A 229 -2.49 20.00 -6.31
C ALA A 229 -3.78 20.82 -6.16
N LEU A 230 -4.34 21.31 -7.27
CA LEU A 230 -5.64 22.00 -7.27
C LEU A 230 -6.79 21.05 -6.93
N ALA A 231 -6.74 19.78 -7.37
CA ALA A 231 -7.71 18.77 -6.98
C ALA A 231 -7.73 18.53 -5.46
N LEU A 232 -6.55 18.46 -4.83
CA LEU A 232 -6.44 18.37 -3.37
C LEU A 232 -7.07 19.58 -2.67
N VAL A 233 -6.82 20.81 -3.17
CA VAL A 233 -7.44 22.03 -2.60
C VAL A 233 -8.96 21.96 -2.71
N LYS A 234 -9.48 21.57 -3.88
CA LYS A 234 -10.93 21.40 -4.08
C LYS A 234 -11.51 20.44 -3.04
N CYS A 235 -10.92 19.24 -2.91
CA CYS A 235 -11.38 18.24 -1.95
C CYS A 235 -11.31 18.74 -0.50
N ALA A 236 -10.26 19.51 -0.16
CA ALA A 236 -10.10 20.08 1.17
C ALA A 236 -11.14 21.16 1.50
N CYS A 237 -11.62 21.90 0.49
CA CYS A 237 -12.65 22.93 0.66
C CYS A 237 -14.09 22.37 0.71
N GLU A 238 -14.33 21.17 0.18
CA GLU A 238 -15.63 20.49 0.22
C GLU A 238 -15.91 19.81 1.59
N ARG A 239 -14.90 19.76 2.46
CA ARG A 239 -14.99 19.24 3.83
C ARG A 239 -15.74 20.19 4.76
#